data_AF-A0A4V2BEV6-F1
#
_entry.id   AF-A0A4V2BEV6-F1
#
_cell.length_a   1.000
_cell.length_b   1.000
_cell.length_c   1.000
_cell.angle_alpha   90.00
_cell.angle_beta   90.00
_cell.angle_gamma   90.00
#
_symmetry.space_group_name_H-M   'P 1'
#
loop_
_entity.id
_entity.type
_entity.pdbx_description
1 polymer ?
#
loop_
_entity_poly.entity_id
_entity_poly.type
_entity_poly.pdbx_seq_one_letter_code
_entity_poly.pdbx_strand_id
1 'polypeptide(L)' 'INPEGEIKIAEIHDNGIGRDASELIRKIHAAQFVATHKGEVCPAKWQPGEATLKPGLDLVGKI' A
#
# COMPACT_ATOMS: atom_id res chain seq x y z
N ILE A 1 -8.13 -5.66 -6.56
CA ILE A 1 -7.92 -5.65 -8.03
C ILE A 1 -8.11 -4.21 -8.48
N ASN A 2 -7.23 -3.65 -9.32
CA ASN A 2 -7.38 -2.29 -9.85
C ASN A 2 -8.28 -2.27 -11.11
N PRO A 3 -8.66 -1.10 -11.66
CA PRO A 3 -9.47 -1.01 -12.86
C PRO A 3 -8.89 -1.73 -14.09
N GLU A 4 -7.57 -1.89 -14.15
CA GLU A 4 -6.86 -2.61 -15.22
C GLU A 4 -6.91 -4.15 -15.04
N GLY A 5 -7.52 -4.65 -13.97
CA GLY A 5 -7.67 -6.08 -13.71
C GLY A 5 -6.48 -6.75 -13.02
N GLU A 6 -5.50 -5.98 -12.55
CA GLU A 6 -4.30 -6.46 -11.86
C GLU A 6 -4.54 -6.63 -10.35
N ILE A 7 -3.97 -7.69 -9.77
CA ILE A 7 -3.97 -7.90 -8.32
C ILE A 7 -2.94 -6.96 -7.69
N LYS A 8 -3.39 -6.06 -6.81
CA LYS A 8 -2.52 -5.14 -6.05
C LYS A 8 -2.29 -5.57 -4.61
N ILE A 9 -3.25 -6.27 -4.02
CA ILE A 9 -3.24 -6.71 -2.63
C ILE A 9 -3.86 -8.12 -2.60
N ALA A 10 -3.25 -9.02 -1.83
CA ALA A 10 -3.80 -10.32 -1.49
C ALA A 10 -3.56 -10.60 0.01
N GLU A 11 -4.51 -11.23 0.66
CA GLU A 11 -4.42 -11.66 2.05
C GLU A 11 -5.12 -13.01 2.19
N ILE A 12 -4.41 -13.99 2.75
CA ILE A 12 -4.85 -15.37 2.88
C ILE A 12 -4.62 -15.78 4.33
N HIS A 13 -5.69 -16.12 5.03
CA HIS A 13 -5.67 -16.53 6.43
C HIS A 13 -6.14 -17.98 6.53
N ASP A 14 -5.72 -18.68 7.59
CA ASP A 14 -6.28 -19.98 7.96
C ASP A 14 -7.79 -19.88 8.28
N ASN A 15 -8.51 -21.01 8.20
CA ASN A 15 -9.95 -21.08 8.44
C ASN A 15 -10.38 -20.54 9.82
N GLY A 16 -9.52 -20.64 10.83
CA GLY A 16 -9.81 -20.17 12.19
C GLY A 16 -9.52 -18.68 12.44
N ILE A 17 -8.97 -17.95 11.47
CA ILE A 17 -8.42 -16.60 11.69
C ILE A 17 -9.24 -15.55 10.93
N GLY A 18 -9.92 -14.68 11.69
CA GLY A 18 -10.60 -13.52 11.15
C GLY A 18 -9.64 -12.53 10.46
N ARG A 19 -10.17 -11.78 9.48
CA ARG A 19 -9.46 -10.66 8.85
C ARG A 19 -9.90 -9.34 9.48
N ASP A 20 -9.04 -8.34 9.36
CA ASP A 20 -9.32 -6.98 9.79
C ASP A 20 -9.73 -6.10 8.59
N ALA A 21 -11.00 -5.68 8.57
CA ALA A 21 -11.53 -4.83 7.50
C ALA A 21 -10.90 -3.43 7.51
N SER A 22 -10.47 -2.92 8.68
CA SER A 22 -9.84 -1.61 8.78
C SER A 22 -8.49 -1.58 8.05
N GLU A 23 -7.72 -2.66 8.17
CA GLU A 23 -6.45 -2.82 7.47
C GLU A 23 -6.66 -3.02 5.96
N LEU A 24 -7.73 -3.72 5.55
CA LEU A 24 -8.09 -3.82 4.14
C LEU A 24 -8.39 -2.44 3.53
N ILE A 25 -9.17 -1.59 4.23
CA ILE A 25 -9.47 -0.22 3.79
C ILE A 25 -8.18 0.61 3.71
N ARG A 26 -7.29 0.51 4.70
CA ARG A 26 -5.99 1.20 4.67
C ARG A 26 -5.17 0.80 3.44
N LYS A 27 -5.09 -0.49 3.13
CA LYS A 27 -4.41 -1.02 1.93
C LYS A 27 -5.05 -0.49 0.65
N ILE A 28 -6.40 -0.39 0.58
CA ILE A 28 -7.11 0.18 -0.58
C ILE A 28 -6.72 1.65 -0.80
N HIS A 29 -6.70 2.46 0.25
CA HIS A 29 -6.27 3.87 0.13
C HIS A 29 -4.82 3.98 -0.34
N ALA A 30 -3.91 3.14 0.17
CA ALA A 30 -2.52 3.12 -0.30
C ALA A 30 -2.43 2.74 -1.79
N ALA A 31 -3.19 1.75 -2.23
CA ALA A 31 -3.24 1.34 -3.64
C ALA A 31 -3.76 2.46 -4.56
N GLN A 32 -4.79 3.19 -4.12
CA GLN A 32 -5.30 4.36 -4.85
C GLN A 32 -4.28 5.51 -4.89
N PHE A 33 -3.57 5.74 -3.78
CA PHE A 33 -2.54 6.77 -3.72
C PHE A 33 -1.42 6.52 -4.73
N VAL A 34 -0.81 5.32 -4.71
CA VAL A 34 0.30 5.00 -5.64
C VAL A 34 -0.14 4.93 -7.10
N ALA A 35 -1.42 4.64 -7.37
CA ALA A 35 -1.97 4.67 -8.73
C ALA A 35 -2.09 6.10 -9.28
N THR A 36 -2.31 7.09 -8.41
CA THR A 36 -2.50 8.51 -8.78
C THR A 36 -1.22 9.34 -8.63
N HIS A 37 -0.26 8.91 -7.82
CA HIS A 37 1.00 9.61 -7.54
C HIS A 37 2.18 8.82 -8.08
N LYS A 38 2.40 8.91 -9.40
CA LYS A 38 3.45 8.14 -10.09
C LYS A 38 4.84 8.44 -9.50
N GLY A 39 5.53 7.37 -9.09
CA GLY A 39 6.88 7.46 -8.54
C GLY A 39 6.93 7.72 -7.02
N GLU A 40 5.79 7.81 -6.35
CA GLU A 40 5.72 7.79 -4.89
C GLU A 40 5.31 6.42 -4.37
N VAL A 41 5.74 6.12 -3.14
CA VAL A 41 5.39 4.89 -2.42
C VAL A 41 4.92 5.21 -1.01
N CYS A 42 3.97 4.39 -0.52
CA CYS A 42 3.49 4.44 0.85
C CYS A 42 4.41 3.60 1.76
N PRO A 43 5.09 4.17 2.76
CA PRO A 43 5.93 3.42 3.70
C PRO A 43 5.11 2.51 4.63
N ALA A 44 5.80 1.74 5.48
CA ALA A 44 5.16 0.88 6.46
C ALA A 44 4.19 1.68 7.36
N LYS A 45 3.01 1.10 7.65
CA LYS A 45 1.93 1.70 8.44
C LYS A 45 1.31 2.99 7.87
N TRP A 46 1.67 3.41 6.66
CA TRP A 46 1.16 4.63 6.04
C TRP A 46 -0.37 4.75 6.09
N GLN A 47 -0.85 5.94 6.40
CA GLN A 47 -2.26 6.34 6.37
C GLN A 47 -2.49 7.57 5.48
N PRO A 48 -3.73 7.80 5.00
CA PRO A 48 -4.05 9.00 4.23
C PRO A 48 -3.60 10.29 4.91
N GLY A 49 -2.81 11.11 4.21
CA GLY A 49 -2.27 12.37 4.72
C GLY A 49 -0.88 12.26 5.36
N GLU A 50 -0.35 11.05 5.58
CA GLU A 50 1.01 10.86 6.09
C GLU A 50 2.07 11.00 4.99
N ALA A 51 3.31 11.24 5.41
CA ALA A 51 4.46 11.38 4.53
C ALA A 51 4.71 10.11 3.69
N THR A 52 5.07 10.33 2.44
CA THR A 52 5.39 9.31 1.45
C THR A 52 6.89 9.30 1.16
N LEU A 53 7.34 8.31 0.39
CA LEU A 53 8.70 8.25 -0.11
C LEU A 53 8.70 8.34 -1.63
N LYS A 54 9.68 9.02 -2.19
CA LYS A 54 9.98 8.99 -3.62
C LYS A 54 11.24 8.17 -3.81
N PRO A 55 11.19 6.93 -4.33
CA PRO A 55 12.39 6.13 -4.52
C PRO A 55 13.41 6.84 -5.41
N GLY A 56 14.67 6.84 -4.97
CA GLY A 56 15.78 7.52 -5.64
C GLY A 56 17.13 6.95 -5.21
N LEU A 57 18.16 7.13 -6.04
CA LEU A 57 19.53 6.66 -5.77
C LEU A 57 20.10 7.21 -4.46
N ASP A 58 19.71 8.44 -4.13
CA ASP A 58 20.09 9.15 -2.92
C ASP A 58 19.47 8.58 -1.64
N LEU A 59 18.42 7.77 -1.75
CA LEU A 59 17.72 7.14 -0.63
C LEU A 59 18.15 5.67 -0.42
N VAL A 60 18.86 5.07 -1.38
CA VAL A 60 19.32 3.68 -1.29
C VAL A 60 20.29 3.54 -0.11
N GLY A 61 19.92 2.71 0.87
CA GLY A 61 20.75 2.40 2.05
C GLY A 61 20.77 3.47 3.15
N LYS A 62 19.91 4.49 3.07
CA LYS A 62 19.79 5.56 4.10
C LYS A 62 18.57 5.44 5.00
N ILE A 63 17.62 4.58 4.64
CA ILE A 63 16.36 4.31 5.35
C ILE A 63 16.24 2.81 5.56
#